data_AF-A0A3C1IHB9-F1
#
_entry.id   AF-A0A3C1IHB9-F1
#
_cell.length_a   1.000
_cell.length_b   1.000
_cell.length_c   1.000
_cell.angle_alpha   90.00
_cell.angle_beta   90.00
_cell.angle_gamma   90.00
#
_symmetry.space_group_name_H-M   'P 1'
#
loop_
_entity.id
_entity.type
_entity.pdbx_description
1 polymer ?
#
loop_
_entity_poly.entity_id
_entity_poly.type
_entity_poly.pdbx_seq_one_letter_code
_entity_poly.pdbx_strand_id
1 'polypeptide(L)'
;MSLTFLTPWLLSALLGLPVLWLLLRAVPPAPVRRFFPGVILLLGLRDKTQISDRTPWWLLLIRMLAIALIILGLAGPVLNPQSPNIKRSNLLILMDGGWAAARDWQAHQTLLERVLNQAARAGRPVAIARLTTPSTPIFQSAQSWQKRLPSLAPTPWEPNASNMRTAVQRLDDQPFDSLWLSDGLAQSGRAALLSTLQNRGDVEVIETGQPLFAL
;
A
#
# COMPACT_ATOMS: atom_id res chain seq x y z
N MET A 1 13.82 -5.61 7.94
CA MET A 1 12.50 -4.91 7.99
C MET A 1 12.76 -3.42 8.02
N SER A 2 12.45 -2.70 6.94
CA SER A 2 12.52 -1.24 6.90
C SER A 2 11.11 -0.64 6.99
N LEU A 3 10.98 0.45 7.75
CA LEU A 3 9.78 1.27 7.83
C LEU A 3 10.02 2.54 7.02
N THR A 4 9.07 2.92 6.17
CA THR A 4 9.17 4.17 5.39
C THR A 4 7.86 4.93 5.44
N PHE A 5 7.95 6.26 5.47
CA PHE A 5 6.80 7.15 5.52
C PHE A 5 6.63 7.83 4.16
N LEU A 6 5.40 7.86 3.65
CA LEU A 6 5.07 8.46 2.36
C LEU A 6 5.20 10.00 2.39
N THR A 7 4.94 10.63 3.53
CA THR A 7 5.05 12.07 3.73
C THR A 7 5.92 12.40 4.93
N PRO A 8 7.26 12.28 4.81
CA PRO A 8 8.18 12.42 5.95
C PRO A 8 8.11 13.82 6.60
N TRP A 9 7.78 14.85 5.82
CA TRP A 9 7.57 16.21 6.33
C TRP A 9 6.41 16.30 7.33
N LEU A 10 5.40 15.43 7.24
CA LEU A 10 4.29 15.45 8.19
C LEU A 10 4.75 15.08 9.62
N LEU A 11 5.84 14.33 9.76
CA LEU A 11 6.45 14.04 11.06
C LEU A 11 6.99 15.31 11.73
N SER A 12 7.26 16.40 11.00
CA SER A 12 7.63 17.66 11.63
C SER A 12 6.47 18.27 12.44
N ALA A 13 5.22 17.91 12.13
CA ALA A 13 4.06 18.32 12.94
C ALA A 13 4.11 17.73 14.37
N LEU A 14 4.80 16.59 14.57
CA LEU A 14 5.05 16.03 15.89
C LEU A 14 5.90 16.97 16.75
N LEU A 15 6.80 17.77 16.16
CA LEU A 15 7.54 18.81 16.89
C LEU A 15 6.65 19.98 17.35
N GLY A 16 5.46 20.16 16.74
CA GLY A 16 4.48 21.17 17.14
C GLY A 16 3.63 20.79 18.35
N LEU A 17 3.61 19.50 18.73
CA LEU A 17 2.90 19.02 19.92
C LEU A 17 3.22 19.81 21.20
N PRO A 18 4.49 20.03 21.60
CA PRO A 18 4.80 20.81 22.81
C PRO A 18 4.22 22.23 22.78
N VAL A 19 4.17 22.87 21.61
CA VAL A 19 3.54 24.19 21.43
C VAL A 19 2.02 24.08 21.61
N LEU A 20 1.40 23.06 21.03
CA LEU A 20 -0.03 22.79 21.20
C LEU A 20 -0.38 22.50 22.67
N TRP A 21 0.49 21.79 23.38
CA TRP A 21 0.34 21.52 24.82
C TRP A 21 0.39 22.81 25.64
N LEU A 22 1.32 23.72 25.30
CA LEU A 22 1.40 25.04 25.94
C LEU A 22 0.16 25.89 25.68
N LEU A 23 -0.36 25.88 24.44
CA LEU A 23 -1.58 26.61 24.07
C LEU A 23 -2.82 26.04 24.78
N LEU A 24 -2.95 24.71 24.86
CA LEU A 24 -4.06 24.05 25.57
C LEU A 24 -3.96 24.19 27.09
N ARG A 25 -2.75 24.41 27.63
CA ARG A 25 -2.51 24.68 29.05
C ARG A 25 -2.72 26.15 29.42
N ALA A 26 -3.07 27.03 28.48
CA ALA A 26 -3.36 28.43 28.79
C ALA A 26 -4.60 28.52 29.69
N VAL A 27 -4.38 28.52 31.01
CA VAL A 27 -5.40 28.79 32.01
C VAL A 27 -5.58 30.31 32.06
N PRO A 28 -6.82 30.83 32.03
CA PRO A 28 -7.06 32.26 32.14
C PRO A 28 -6.36 32.83 33.38
N PRO A 29 -5.80 34.06 33.31
CA PRO A 29 -5.17 34.70 34.46
C PRO A 29 -6.16 34.77 35.62
N ALA A 30 -5.66 34.60 36.85
CA ALA A 30 -6.49 34.44 38.04
C ALA A 30 -7.56 35.55 38.16
N PRO A 31 -8.81 35.20 38.51
CA PRO A 31 -9.90 36.17 38.58
C PRO A 31 -9.60 37.24 39.63
N VAL A 32 -9.72 38.51 39.23
CA VAL A 32 -9.53 39.66 40.13
C VAL A 32 -10.70 39.72 41.10
N ARG A 33 -10.43 39.51 42.39
CA ARG A 33 -11.45 39.60 43.45
C ARG A 33 -11.80 41.07 43.69
N ARG A 34 -13.04 41.46 43.41
CA ARG A 34 -13.60 42.77 43.79
C ARG A 34 -14.63 42.58 44.89
N PHE A 35 -14.53 43.37 45.96
CA PHE A 35 -15.50 43.33 47.05
C PHE A 35 -16.84 43.90 46.57
N PHE A 36 -17.89 43.07 46.58
CA PHE A 36 -19.25 43.49 46.29
C PHE A 36 -20.06 43.57 47.60
N PRO A 37 -20.51 44.75 48.04
CA PRO A 37 -21.17 44.95 49.34
C PRO A 37 -22.45 44.12 49.53
N GLY A 38 -23.14 43.73 48.45
CA GLY A 38 -24.35 42.92 48.50
C GLY A 38 -24.16 41.49 49.03
N VAL A 39 -22.93 41.00 49.18
CA VAL A 39 -22.61 39.66 49.71
C VAL A 39 -23.00 39.50 51.18
N ILE A 40 -23.14 40.61 51.91
CA ILE A 40 -23.56 40.62 53.32
C ILE A 40 -24.98 40.04 53.48
N LEU A 41 -25.85 40.15 52.46
CA LEU A 41 -27.20 39.59 52.47
C LEU A 41 -27.23 38.07 52.19
N LEU A 42 -26.11 37.48 51.77
CA LEU A 42 -25.98 36.07 51.40
C LEU A 42 -25.21 35.25 52.46
N LEU A 43 -24.88 35.86 53.61
CA LEU A 43 -24.25 35.22 54.77
C LEU A 43 -25.20 34.18 55.40
N GLY A 44 -25.28 32.99 54.79
CA GLY A 44 -26.12 31.90 55.26
C GLY A 44 -26.22 30.71 54.30
N LEU A 45 -25.92 30.89 53.01
CA LEU A 45 -25.84 29.78 52.07
C LEU A 45 -24.44 29.15 52.09
N ARG A 46 -24.38 27.85 52.41
CA ARG A 46 -23.17 27.03 52.23
C ARG A 46 -23.01 26.74 50.75
N ASP A 47 -22.10 27.46 50.10
CA ASP A 47 -21.68 27.14 48.74
C ASP A 47 -20.89 25.83 48.72
N LYS A 48 -21.44 24.80 48.08
CA LYS A 48 -20.66 23.65 47.61
C LYS A 48 -20.07 24.01 46.25
N THR A 49 -19.12 24.94 46.21
CA THR A 49 -18.33 25.21 45.01
C THR A 49 -17.39 24.03 44.74
N GLN A 50 -17.86 23.02 44.01
CA GLN A 50 -16.96 22.16 43.25
C GLN A 50 -16.54 22.91 41.99
N ILE A 51 -15.51 23.73 42.13
CA ILE A 51 -14.83 24.35 40.99
C ILE A 51 -13.89 23.28 40.43
N SER A 52 -14.34 22.54 39.41
CA SER A 52 -13.48 21.69 38.61
C SER A 52 -12.67 22.56 37.64
N ASP A 53 -11.74 23.36 38.18
CA ASP A 53 -10.98 24.36 37.42
C ASP A 53 -9.77 23.80 36.67
N ARG A 54 -9.44 22.51 36.86
CA ARG A 54 -8.33 21.89 36.15
C ARG A 54 -8.82 20.83 35.20
N THR A 55 -8.61 21.09 33.91
CA THR A 55 -8.50 20.02 32.92
C THR A 55 -7.45 19.04 33.44
N PRO A 56 -7.81 17.80 33.76
CA PRO A 56 -6.88 16.88 34.36
C PRO A 56 -5.80 16.51 33.33
N TRP A 57 -4.54 16.53 33.77
CA TRP A 57 -3.37 16.41 32.88
C TRP A 57 -3.36 15.12 32.05
N TRP A 58 -4.01 14.05 32.53
CA TRP A 58 -4.15 12.80 31.79
C TRP A 58 -5.02 12.95 30.54
N LEU A 59 -6.07 13.80 30.56
CA LEU A 59 -6.87 14.10 29.36
C LEU A 59 -6.06 14.84 28.30
N LEU A 60 -5.16 15.74 28.73
CA LEU A 60 -4.21 16.38 27.82
C LEU A 60 -3.26 15.34 27.21
N LEU A 61 -2.72 14.42 28.01
CA LEU A 61 -1.82 13.36 27.52
C LEU A 61 -2.52 12.44 26.51
N ILE A 62 -3.76 12.02 26.77
CA ILE A 62 -4.56 11.22 25.82
C ILE A 62 -4.80 12.00 24.52
N ARG A 63 -5.13 13.30 24.61
CA ARG A 63 -5.35 14.13 23.42
C ARG A 63 -4.09 14.24 22.56
N MET A 64 -2.94 14.37 23.20
CA MET A 64 -1.63 14.43 22.53
C MET A 64 -1.30 13.09 21.86
N LEU A 65 -1.57 11.97 22.53
CA LEU A 65 -1.41 10.64 21.95
C LEU A 65 -2.33 10.43 20.75
N ALA A 66 -3.59 10.83 20.84
CA ALA A 66 -4.54 10.74 19.74
C ALA A 66 -4.08 11.53 18.52
N ILE A 67 -3.61 12.77 18.72
CA ILE A 67 -3.06 13.60 17.64
C ILE A 67 -1.80 12.96 17.05
N ALA A 68 -0.91 12.42 17.88
CA ALA A 68 0.29 11.72 17.40
C ALA A 68 -0.06 10.48 16.56
N LEU A 69 -1.04 9.68 16.98
CA LEU A 69 -1.53 8.51 16.22
C LEU A 69 -2.18 8.93 14.90
N ILE A 70 -2.94 10.03 14.89
CA ILE A 70 -3.51 10.60 13.66
C ILE A 70 -2.39 11.02 12.71
N ILE A 71 -1.39 11.77 13.18
CA ILE A 71 -0.23 12.21 12.37
C ILE A 71 0.52 11.00 11.82
N LEU A 72 0.78 9.99 12.65
CA LEU A 72 1.43 8.75 12.22
C LEU A 72 0.60 8.01 11.17
N GLY A 73 -0.72 7.91 11.34
CA GLY A 73 -1.62 7.30 10.37
C GLY A 73 -1.64 8.04 9.03
N LEU A 74 -1.69 9.38 9.07
CA LEU A 74 -1.67 10.22 7.87
C LEU A 74 -0.29 10.24 7.19
N ALA A 75 0.80 10.01 7.93
CA ALA A 75 2.15 9.95 7.36
C ALA A 75 2.32 8.75 6.41
N GLY A 76 1.41 7.78 6.45
CA GLY A 76 1.39 6.60 5.60
C GLY A 76 2.59 5.69 5.91
N PRO A 77 2.63 5.05 7.08
CA PRO A 77 3.70 4.14 7.43
C PRO A 77 3.57 2.88 6.57
N VAL A 78 4.52 2.68 5.67
CA VAL A 78 4.59 1.49 4.82
C VAL A 78 5.61 0.53 5.43
N LEU A 79 5.11 -0.65 5.80
CA LEU A 79 5.94 -1.78 6.18
C LEU A 79 6.47 -2.42 4.91
N ASN A 80 7.79 -2.48 4.77
CA ASN A 80 8.46 -3.03 3.59
C ASN A 80 8.13 -2.25 2.30
N PRO A 81 8.62 -1.00 2.17
CA PRO A 81 8.54 -0.30 0.90
C PRO A 81 9.23 -1.15 -0.16
N GLN A 82 8.46 -1.70 -1.10
CA GLN A 82 9.05 -2.20 -2.33
C GLN A 82 9.76 -1.00 -2.97
N SER A 83 11.06 -1.14 -3.19
CA SER A 83 11.93 -0.08 -3.65
C SER A 83 11.22 0.74 -4.72
N PRO A 84 11.11 2.07 -4.60
CA PRO A 84 10.66 2.92 -5.68
C PRO A 84 11.80 3.02 -6.69
N ASN A 85 12.28 1.89 -7.20
CA ASN A 85 12.88 1.84 -8.51
C ASN A 85 11.74 1.76 -9.53
N ILE A 86 10.73 2.61 -9.35
CA ILE A 86 9.83 3.05 -10.41
C ILE A 86 10.67 3.95 -11.30
N LYS A 87 11.64 3.33 -12.00
CA LYS A 87 11.86 3.75 -13.37
C LYS A 87 10.53 3.55 -14.06
N ARG A 88 10.20 4.47 -14.96
CA ARG A 88 9.04 4.42 -15.84
C ARG A 88 9.20 3.27 -16.88
N SER A 89 9.69 2.11 -16.45
CA SER A 89 9.88 0.92 -17.28
C SER A 89 8.51 0.33 -17.57
N ASN A 90 8.36 -0.36 -18.69
CA ASN A 90 7.10 -1.04 -19.00
C ASN A 90 6.86 -2.19 -18.00
N LEU A 91 5.60 -2.60 -17.79
CA LEU A 91 5.25 -3.75 -16.94
C LEU A 91 4.83 -4.93 -17.80
N LEU A 92 5.49 -6.07 -17.64
CA LEU A 92 5.04 -7.34 -18.21
C LEU A 92 4.33 -8.16 -17.13
N ILE A 93 3.06 -8.46 -17.32
CA ILE A 93 2.33 -9.43 -16.49
C ILE A 93 2.36 -10.78 -17.22
N LEU A 94 3.00 -11.76 -16.60
CA LEU A 94 3.11 -13.11 -17.11
C LEU A 94 2.22 -14.04 -16.30
N MET A 95 1.46 -14.89 -16.97
CA MET A 95 0.58 -15.87 -16.32
C MET A 95 0.89 -17.26 -16.84
N ASP A 96 0.95 -18.26 -15.98
CA ASP A 96 1.05 -19.65 -16.42
C ASP A 96 -0.18 -19.99 -17.29
N GLY A 97 -1.37 -19.63 -16.80
CA GLY A 97 -2.61 -19.62 -17.58
C GLY A 97 -3.20 -21.01 -17.84
N GLY A 98 -2.72 -22.03 -17.13
CA GLY A 98 -3.20 -23.40 -17.19
C GLY A 98 -4.43 -23.68 -16.32
N TRP A 99 -4.78 -24.96 -16.23
CA TRP A 99 -5.96 -25.40 -15.48
C TRP A 99 -5.73 -25.25 -13.97
N ALA A 100 -4.49 -25.35 -13.50
CA ALA A 100 -4.16 -25.19 -12.09
C ALA A 100 -4.53 -23.79 -11.56
N ALA A 101 -4.46 -22.77 -12.42
CA ALA A 101 -4.88 -21.41 -12.08
C ALA A 101 -6.41 -21.21 -12.06
N ALA A 102 -7.20 -22.17 -12.56
CA ALA A 102 -8.66 -22.01 -12.70
C ALA A 102 -9.38 -21.90 -11.35
N ARG A 103 -8.91 -22.62 -10.32
CA ARG A 103 -9.48 -22.56 -8.97
C ARG A 103 -9.35 -21.16 -8.36
N ASP A 104 -8.20 -20.53 -8.57
CA ASP A 104 -7.82 -19.26 -7.97
C ASP A 104 -8.01 -18.07 -8.94
N TRP A 105 -8.73 -18.29 -10.04
CA TRP A 105 -8.88 -17.34 -11.14
C TRP A 105 -9.50 -16.00 -10.71
N GLN A 106 -10.52 -16.03 -9.85
CA GLN A 106 -11.16 -14.82 -9.35
C GLN A 106 -10.18 -13.95 -8.53
N ALA A 107 -9.30 -14.58 -7.76
CA ALA A 107 -8.26 -13.88 -7.01
C ALA A 107 -7.22 -13.26 -7.96
N HIS A 108 -6.83 -13.96 -9.02
CA HIS A 108 -5.97 -13.43 -10.07
C HIS A 108 -6.59 -12.24 -10.79
N GLN A 109 -7.87 -12.30 -11.15
CA GLN A 109 -8.56 -11.16 -11.77
C GLN A 109 -8.58 -9.94 -10.84
N THR A 110 -8.92 -10.13 -9.57
CA THR A 110 -8.92 -9.05 -8.56
C THR A 110 -7.52 -8.42 -8.38
N LEU A 111 -6.47 -9.25 -8.42
CA LEU A 111 -5.09 -8.78 -8.38
C LEU A 111 -4.71 -8.00 -9.66
N LEU A 112 -5.05 -8.53 -10.84
CA LEU A 112 -4.82 -7.85 -12.11
C LEU A 112 -5.53 -6.49 -12.16
N GLU A 113 -6.77 -6.40 -11.71
CA GLU A 113 -7.49 -5.12 -11.64
C GLU A 113 -6.75 -4.09 -10.79
N ARG A 114 -6.27 -4.49 -9.61
CA ARG A 114 -5.49 -3.60 -8.72
C ARG A 114 -4.18 -3.15 -9.38
N VAL A 115 -3.43 -4.07 -9.95
CA VAL A 115 -2.14 -3.77 -10.63
C VAL A 115 -2.36 -2.87 -11.84
N LEU A 116 -3.37 -3.15 -12.67
CA LEU A 116 -3.72 -2.32 -13.82
C LEU A 116 -4.19 -0.92 -13.39
N ASN A 117 -4.96 -0.80 -12.31
CA ASN A 117 -5.35 0.50 -11.76
C ASN A 117 -4.14 1.32 -11.28
N GLN A 118 -3.17 0.68 -10.63
CA GLN A 118 -1.93 1.33 -10.22
C GLN A 118 -1.08 1.77 -11.42
N ALA A 119 -0.92 0.88 -12.42
CA ALA A 119 -0.21 1.18 -13.65
C ALA A 119 -0.87 2.31 -14.45
N ALA A 120 -2.21 2.34 -14.49
CA ALA A 120 -3.00 3.40 -15.12
C ALA A 120 -2.74 4.77 -14.47
N ARG A 121 -2.74 4.84 -13.13
CA ARG A 121 -2.44 6.07 -12.38
C ARG A 121 -0.99 6.54 -12.59
N ALA A 122 -0.07 5.60 -12.76
CA ALA A 122 1.34 5.89 -13.04
C ALA A 122 1.63 6.20 -14.52
N GLY A 123 0.66 6.05 -15.42
CA GLY A 123 0.87 6.21 -16.87
C GLY A 123 1.80 5.14 -17.47
N ARG A 124 1.91 3.98 -16.82
CA ARG A 124 2.86 2.91 -17.16
C ARG A 124 2.26 1.98 -18.23
N PRO A 125 2.94 1.76 -19.37
CA PRO A 125 2.51 0.76 -20.34
C PRO A 125 2.60 -0.65 -19.75
N VAL A 126 1.59 -1.47 -20.04
CA VAL A 126 1.47 -2.86 -19.58
C VAL A 126 1.34 -3.79 -20.77
N ALA A 127 1.96 -4.96 -20.69
CA ALA A 127 1.69 -6.10 -21.56
C ALA A 127 1.24 -7.29 -20.71
N ILE A 128 0.32 -8.10 -21.22
CA ILE A 128 -0.11 -9.35 -20.57
C ILE A 128 0.24 -10.50 -21.52
N ALA A 129 0.97 -11.49 -21.02
CA ALA A 129 1.35 -12.69 -21.76
C ALA A 129 0.99 -13.96 -20.97
N ARG A 130 0.59 -15.01 -21.68
CA ARG A 130 0.26 -16.33 -21.10
C ARG A 130 1.25 -17.37 -21.57
N LEU A 131 1.77 -18.18 -20.65
CA LEU A 131 2.70 -19.26 -21.00
C LEU A 131 2.00 -20.43 -21.69
N THR A 132 0.71 -20.67 -21.45
CA THR A 132 -0.04 -21.69 -22.21
C THR A 132 -0.26 -21.35 -23.68
N THR A 133 -0.23 -20.06 -24.03
CA THR A 133 -0.41 -19.55 -25.40
C THR A 133 0.59 -18.42 -25.65
N PRO A 134 1.90 -18.75 -25.81
CA PRO A 134 2.95 -17.75 -25.88
C PRO A 134 2.71 -16.83 -27.08
N SER A 135 2.59 -15.54 -26.84
CA SER A 135 2.45 -14.49 -27.86
C SER A 135 3.48 -13.40 -27.62
N THR A 136 3.76 -12.60 -28.64
CA THR A 136 4.63 -11.43 -28.49
C THR A 136 3.92 -10.41 -27.59
N PRO A 137 4.50 -10.02 -26.44
CA PRO A 137 3.87 -9.08 -25.54
C PRO A 137 3.83 -7.69 -26.18
N ILE A 138 2.63 -7.12 -26.28
CA ILE A 138 2.42 -5.77 -26.81
C ILE A 138 2.13 -4.83 -25.65
N PHE A 139 3.04 -3.90 -25.40
CA PHE A 139 2.85 -2.88 -24.37
C PHE A 139 1.83 -1.85 -24.82
N GLN A 140 0.76 -1.72 -24.04
CA GLN A 140 -0.35 -0.80 -24.29
C GLN A 140 -0.73 -0.08 -23.00
N SER A 141 -1.61 0.92 -23.08
CA SER A 141 -2.13 1.57 -21.88
C SER A 141 -2.86 0.58 -20.98
N ALA A 142 -2.68 0.71 -19.67
CA ALA A 142 -3.33 -0.18 -18.69
C ALA A 142 -4.87 -0.16 -18.83
N GLN A 143 -5.46 0.99 -19.19
CA GLN A 143 -6.89 1.13 -19.45
C GLN A 143 -7.38 0.27 -20.62
N SER A 144 -6.53 0.03 -21.63
CA SER A 144 -6.87 -0.87 -22.75
C SER A 144 -6.97 -2.32 -22.28
N TRP A 145 -6.08 -2.73 -21.37
CA TRP A 145 -6.10 -4.07 -20.78
C TRP A 145 -7.27 -4.27 -19.81
N GLN A 146 -7.65 -3.25 -19.04
CA GLN A 146 -8.82 -3.33 -18.14
C GLN A 146 -10.10 -3.72 -18.89
N LYS A 147 -10.30 -3.20 -20.10
CA LYS A 147 -11.45 -3.54 -20.95
C LYS A 147 -11.43 -4.98 -21.47
N ARG A 148 -10.25 -5.58 -21.59
CA ARG A 148 -10.05 -6.96 -22.07
C ARG A 148 -9.91 -7.98 -20.94
N LEU A 149 -9.80 -7.53 -19.70
CA LEU A 149 -9.61 -8.41 -18.56
C LEU A 149 -10.73 -9.46 -18.42
N PRO A 150 -12.02 -9.13 -18.62
CA PRO A 150 -13.09 -10.11 -18.53
C PRO A 150 -13.03 -11.21 -19.62
N SER A 151 -12.33 -10.97 -20.73
CA SER A 151 -12.16 -11.97 -21.79
C SER A 151 -10.94 -12.87 -21.58
N LEU A 152 -10.16 -12.64 -20.53
CA LEU A 152 -9.12 -13.58 -20.13
C LEU A 152 -9.78 -14.75 -19.40
N ALA A 153 -9.45 -15.95 -19.84
CA ALA A 153 -9.82 -17.21 -19.20
C ALA A 153 -8.61 -18.15 -19.16
N PRO A 154 -8.53 -19.03 -18.16
CA PRO A 154 -7.52 -20.09 -18.10
C PRO A 154 -7.78 -21.11 -19.20
N THR A 155 -6.73 -21.75 -19.69
CA THR A 155 -6.83 -22.85 -20.66
C THR A 155 -6.84 -24.21 -19.94
N PRO A 156 -7.43 -25.26 -20.54
CA PRO A 156 -7.52 -26.58 -19.90
C PRO A 156 -6.21 -27.38 -19.91
N TRP A 157 -5.11 -26.85 -20.42
CA TRP A 157 -3.78 -27.49 -20.45
C TRP A 157 -2.73 -26.61 -19.77
N GLU A 158 -1.63 -27.23 -19.32
CA GLU A 158 -0.48 -26.54 -18.71
C GLU A 158 0.55 -26.08 -19.76
N PRO A 159 1.37 -25.05 -19.45
CA PRO A 159 2.54 -24.75 -20.24
C PRO A 159 3.52 -25.92 -20.24
N ASN A 160 4.22 -26.10 -21.35
CA ASN A 160 5.34 -27.03 -21.43
C ASN A 160 6.67 -26.26 -21.64
N ALA A 161 7.80 -26.97 -21.59
CA ALA A 161 9.12 -26.37 -21.78
C ALA A 161 9.27 -25.64 -23.13
N SER A 162 8.63 -26.12 -24.19
CA SER A 162 8.66 -25.43 -25.50
C SER A 162 7.90 -24.11 -25.47
N ASN A 163 6.80 -24.04 -24.74
CA ASN A 163 6.02 -22.81 -24.60
C ASN A 163 6.80 -21.75 -23.84
N MET A 164 7.48 -22.15 -22.74
CA MET A 164 8.35 -21.23 -21.99
C MET A 164 9.52 -20.73 -22.83
N ARG A 165 10.16 -21.61 -23.59
CA ARG A 165 11.23 -21.22 -24.52
C ARG A 165 10.73 -20.25 -25.59
N THR A 166 9.53 -20.50 -26.12
CA THR A 166 8.90 -19.64 -27.11
C THR A 166 8.53 -18.29 -26.50
N ALA A 167 8.04 -18.26 -25.26
CA ALA A 167 7.77 -17.02 -24.53
C ALA A 167 9.04 -16.20 -24.40
N VAL A 168 10.16 -16.81 -23.95
CA VAL A 168 11.47 -16.16 -23.85
C VAL A 168 11.92 -15.57 -25.20
N GLN A 169 11.82 -16.35 -26.28
CA GLN A 169 12.22 -15.91 -27.62
C GLN A 169 11.39 -14.74 -28.16
N ARG A 170 10.15 -14.58 -27.67
CA ARG A 170 9.24 -13.50 -28.08
C ARG A 170 9.36 -12.25 -27.21
N LEU A 171 10.19 -12.26 -26.16
CA LEU A 171 10.44 -11.09 -25.34
C LEU A 171 11.44 -10.16 -26.04
N ASP A 172 10.99 -8.97 -26.44
CA ASP A 172 11.86 -7.91 -26.99
C ASP A 172 12.94 -7.49 -25.99
N ASP A 173 14.13 -7.09 -26.47
CA ASP A 173 15.29 -6.71 -25.63
C ASP A 173 15.14 -5.40 -24.83
N GLN A 174 13.95 -4.80 -24.80
CA GLN A 174 13.68 -3.61 -24.01
C GLN A 174 13.65 -3.93 -22.50
N PRO A 175 14.09 -3.01 -21.63
CA PRO A 175 13.98 -3.18 -20.19
C PRO A 175 12.53 -3.03 -19.72
N PHE A 176 12.08 -3.96 -18.89
CA PHE A 176 10.76 -3.97 -18.27
C PHE A 176 10.81 -4.70 -16.94
N ASP A 177 9.93 -4.31 -16.01
CA ASP A 177 9.73 -5.11 -14.80
C ASP A 177 8.65 -6.15 -15.09
N SER A 178 8.69 -7.25 -14.36
CA SER A 178 7.84 -8.40 -14.59
C SER A 178 7.06 -8.79 -13.34
N LEU A 179 5.76 -9.01 -13.49
CA LEU A 179 4.91 -9.63 -12.49
C LEU A 179 4.50 -11.02 -13.01
N TRP A 180 5.01 -12.07 -12.38
CA TRP A 180 4.68 -13.45 -12.75
C TRP A 180 3.65 -14.03 -11.79
N LEU A 181 2.44 -14.27 -12.30
CA LEU A 181 1.42 -15.07 -11.63
C LEU A 181 1.62 -16.54 -11.93
N SER A 182 2.03 -17.29 -10.92
CA SER A 182 2.32 -18.70 -11.05
C SER A 182 1.41 -19.58 -10.22
N ASP A 183 1.18 -20.79 -10.73
CA ASP A 183 0.46 -21.87 -10.06
C ASP A 183 1.33 -22.66 -9.06
N GLY A 184 2.64 -22.38 -8.99
CA GLY A 184 3.58 -23.06 -8.10
C GLY A 184 3.96 -24.48 -8.55
N LEU A 185 3.55 -24.91 -9.75
CA LEU A 185 3.91 -26.21 -10.28
C LEU A 185 5.35 -26.20 -10.80
N ALA A 186 6.10 -27.25 -10.44
CA ALA A 186 7.45 -27.44 -10.96
C ALA A 186 7.39 -27.80 -12.44
N GLN A 187 7.75 -26.84 -13.30
CA GLN A 187 7.79 -27.00 -14.74
C GLN A 187 9.21 -26.84 -15.28
N SER A 188 9.60 -27.68 -16.24
CA SER A 188 10.89 -27.59 -16.91
C SER A 188 10.97 -26.31 -17.75
N GLY A 189 11.96 -25.45 -17.46
CA GLY A 189 12.16 -24.15 -18.12
C GLY A 189 11.87 -22.93 -17.23
N ARG A 190 11.23 -23.09 -16.07
CA ARG A 190 10.94 -22.01 -15.11
C ARG A 190 12.19 -21.21 -14.72
N ALA A 191 13.29 -21.89 -14.40
CA ALA A 191 14.54 -21.24 -14.02
C ALA A 191 15.14 -20.37 -15.14
N ALA A 192 15.09 -20.83 -16.39
CA ALA A 192 15.61 -20.09 -17.54
C ALA A 192 14.73 -18.89 -17.89
N LEU A 193 13.40 -19.03 -17.74
CA LEU A 193 12.47 -17.92 -17.89
C LEU A 193 12.71 -16.87 -16.79
N LEU A 194 12.82 -17.29 -15.53
CA LEU A 194 13.08 -16.39 -14.40
C LEU A 194 14.38 -15.61 -14.58
N SER A 195 15.48 -16.29 -14.95
CA SER A 195 16.77 -15.62 -15.18
C SER A 195 16.71 -14.62 -16.34
N THR A 196 15.95 -14.94 -17.39
CA THR A 196 15.72 -14.00 -18.50
C THR A 196 14.97 -12.76 -18.02
N LEU A 197 13.90 -12.92 -17.22
CA LEU A 197 13.14 -11.79 -16.70
C LEU A 197 13.99 -10.92 -15.76
N GLN A 198 14.80 -11.53 -14.90
CA GLN A 198 15.71 -10.82 -13.98
C GLN A 198 16.78 -10.02 -14.72
N ASN A 199 17.22 -10.49 -15.90
CA ASN A 199 18.15 -9.74 -16.75
C ASN A 199 17.49 -8.51 -17.40
N ARG A 200 16.15 -8.46 -17.49
CA ARG A 200 15.40 -7.36 -18.13
C ARG A 200 14.93 -6.31 -17.13
N GLY A 201 14.73 -6.68 -15.87
CA GLY A 201 14.32 -5.77 -14.80
C GLY A 201 13.95 -6.51 -13.52
N ASP A 202 13.27 -5.81 -12.61
CA ASP A 202 12.79 -6.39 -11.36
C ASP A 202 11.69 -7.43 -11.64
N VAL A 203 11.74 -8.56 -10.93
CA VAL A 203 10.77 -9.65 -11.08
C VAL A 203 10.08 -9.92 -9.76
N GLU A 204 8.76 -9.76 -9.75
CA GLU A 204 7.90 -10.16 -8.66
C GLU A 204 7.15 -11.43 -9.06
N VAL A 205 7.25 -12.49 -8.25
CA VAL A 205 6.54 -13.75 -8.48
C VAL A 205 5.47 -13.90 -7.40
N ILE A 206 4.23 -14.09 -7.83
CA ILE A 206 3.09 -14.34 -6.93
C ILE A 206 2.60 -15.75 -7.22
N GLU A 207 2.82 -16.63 -6.25
CA GLU A 207 2.30 -18.00 -6.26
C GLU A 207 1.03 -18.04 -5.42
N THR A 208 -0.10 -18.34 -6.05
CA THR A 208 -1.38 -18.44 -5.33
C THR A 208 -1.52 -19.87 -4.84
N GLY A 209 -1.11 -20.13 -3.60
CA GLY A 209 -1.17 -21.47 -3.03
C GLY A 209 -0.62 -21.58 -1.62
N GLN A 210 0.50 -20.92 -1.32
CA GLN A 210 1.02 -20.64 0.02
C GLN A 210 2.02 -19.49 -0.07
N PRO A 211 2.15 -18.62 0.95
CA PRO A 211 3.29 -17.72 1.02
C PRO A 211 4.55 -18.57 1.23
N LEU A 212 5.28 -18.85 0.15
CA LEU A 212 6.67 -19.26 0.27
C LEU A 212 7.46 -18.04 0.69
N PHE A 213 7.56 -17.83 2.00
CA PHE A 213 8.65 -17.07 2.58
C PHE A 213 9.94 -17.80 2.19
N ALA A 214 10.62 -17.31 1.16
CA ALA A 214 12.01 -17.65 0.96
C ALA A 214 12.78 -17.13 2.19
N LEU A 215 13.33 -18.07 2.97
CA LEU A 215 14.26 -17.84 4.08
C LEU A 215 15.60 -17.31 3.56
#